data_AF-A0A957CXV2-F1
#
_entry.id   AF-A0A957CXV2-F1
#
_cell.length_a   1.000
_cell.length_b   1.000
_cell.length_c   1.000
_cell.angle_alpha   90.00
_cell.angle_beta   90.00
_cell.angle_gamma   90.00
#
_symmetry.space_group_name_H-M   'P 1'
#
loop_
_entity.id
_entity.type
_entity.pdbx_description
1 polymer ?
#
loop_
_entity_poly.entity_id
_entity_poly.type
_entity_poly.pdbx_seq_one_letter_code
_entity_poly.pdbx_strand_id
1 'polypeptide(L)'
;NLSHAAALYSVFAYALAIPICFGLILMGMRLFSQRGRLEILLMLLLFVGVHFIHYTISTWLIFFLVGANGMIWLQRRLARNGRLIRAIPVFYLMTVFLVIFLAFNKTIYTSYLPLFGWEALDGAIQNFLSYISINPTLVNRSPYSFTRSIALGLIGTITLVLILMPVGIGILSDVWQLVKRVETRITDWRMPFIWGIFVIGVVDALSYAVRGSISTKTFSMLFPIVVMLYFQRWQKRPYVIAMAAVLLLTSFIKIGIFYQNAYVIGPHNLNTPMEAMLPSAEWLHTHQTKQDYPILADLNLYGKYLVASVDQPQTPIFVSYTESRFARVIGQSDEAWEVQPDVIAIDRVSVEPVVGYVWVRLAPLGSYEADIGDNQSLNFIYDDGAIWFTQPVAK
;
A
#
# COMPACT_ATOMS: atom_id res chain seq x y z
N ASN A 1 18.74 6.93 -3.49
CA ASN A 1 17.61 6.57 -4.40
C ASN A 1 17.39 5.06 -4.47
N LEU A 2 18.43 4.24 -4.68
CA LEU A 2 18.36 2.77 -4.68
C LEU A 2 17.74 2.15 -3.41
N SER A 3 18.14 2.61 -2.21
CA SER A 3 17.57 2.14 -0.94
C SER A 3 16.08 2.44 -0.79
N HIS A 4 15.59 3.51 -1.39
CA HIS A 4 14.17 3.91 -1.30
C HIS A 4 13.28 3.14 -2.28
N ALA A 5 13.75 2.90 -3.51
CA ALA A 5 13.05 2.04 -4.47
C ALA A 5 12.99 0.60 -3.96
N ALA A 6 14.10 0.08 -3.43
CA ALA A 6 14.14 -1.22 -2.77
C ALA A 6 13.22 -1.26 -1.54
N ALA A 7 13.19 -0.24 -0.69
CA ALA A 7 12.31 -0.22 0.50
C ALA A 7 10.81 -0.11 0.17
N LEU A 8 10.43 0.62 -0.90
CA LEU A 8 9.04 0.76 -1.34
C LEU A 8 8.40 -0.57 -1.78
N TYR A 9 9.22 -1.54 -2.21
CA TYR A 9 8.78 -2.83 -2.71
C TYR A 9 9.40 -4.03 -1.98
N SER A 10 10.22 -3.79 -0.96
CA SER A 10 10.83 -4.84 -0.15
C SER A 10 9.81 -5.45 0.80
N VAL A 11 9.55 -6.74 0.61
CA VAL A 11 8.76 -7.57 1.53
C VAL A 11 9.30 -7.47 2.96
N PHE A 12 10.62 -7.32 3.15
CA PHE A 12 11.24 -7.17 4.47
C PHE A 12 10.90 -5.83 5.13
N ALA A 13 10.86 -4.73 4.37
CA ALA A 13 10.45 -3.44 4.89
C ALA A 13 9.00 -3.50 5.40
N TYR A 14 8.10 -4.12 4.63
CA TYR A 14 6.72 -4.35 5.06
C TYR A 14 6.61 -5.29 6.27
N ALA A 15 7.35 -6.40 6.27
CA ALA A 15 7.33 -7.39 7.34
C ALA A 15 7.84 -6.83 8.67
N LEU A 16 8.77 -5.87 8.65
CA LEU A 16 9.27 -5.21 9.85
C LEU A 16 8.38 -4.03 10.27
N ALA A 17 7.89 -3.25 9.31
CA ALA A 17 7.15 -2.02 9.59
C ALA A 17 5.75 -2.30 10.20
N ILE A 18 5.08 -3.38 9.81
CA ILE A 18 3.76 -3.76 10.34
C ILE A 18 3.82 -4.09 11.86
N PRO A 19 4.71 -4.99 12.34
CA PRO A 19 4.90 -5.20 13.77
C PRO A 19 5.23 -3.93 14.54
N ILE A 20 6.08 -3.06 13.98
CA ILE A 20 6.41 -1.77 14.61
C ILE A 20 5.16 -0.89 14.72
N CYS A 21 4.31 -0.84 13.69
CA CYS A 21 3.03 -0.14 13.73
C CYS A 21 2.13 -0.67 14.86
N PHE A 22 1.99 -1.99 15.01
CA PHE A 22 1.22 -2.57 16.11
C PHE A 22 1.85 -2.27 17.48
N GLY A 23 3.18 -2.36 17.59
CA GLY A 23 3.91 -1.98 18.80
C GLY A 23 3.63 -0.53 19.20
N LEU A 24 3.64 0.39 18.24
CA LEU A 24 3.32 1.79 18.46
C LEU A 24 1.87 2.02 18.87
N ILE A 25 0.93 1.34 18.25
CA ILE A 25 -0.49 1.40 18.61
C ILE A 25 -0.69 0.90 20.06
N LEU A 26 -0.05 -0.20 20.44
CA LEU A 26 -0.10 -0.75 21.81
C LEU A 26 0.55 0.20 22.83
N MET A 27 1.70 0.80 22.50
CA MET A 27 2.33 1.81 23.35
C MET A 27 1.46 3.07 23.47
N GLY A 28 0.80 3.48 22.38
CA GLY A 28 -0.17 4.56 22.38
C GLY A 28 -1.33 4.30 23.34
N MET A 29 -1.91 3.09 23.32
CA MET A 29 -2.95 2.69 24.29
C MET A 29 -2.48 2.83 25.73
N ARG A 30 -1.27 2.35 26.03
CA ARG A 30 -0.69 2.46 27.37
C ARG A 30 -0.47 3.91 27.76
N LEU A 31 0.09 4.72 26.87
CA LEU A 31 0.37 6.13 27.11
C LEU A 31 -0.90 6.94 27.43
N PHE A 32 -2.01 6.66 26.75
CA PHE A 32 -3.29 7.31 27.05
C PHE A 32 -3.89 6.88 28.40
N SER A 33 -3.56 5.68 28.87
CA SER A 33 -4.02 5.16 30.17
C SER A 33 -3.11 5.53 31.34
N GLN A 34 -1.79 5.58 31.12
CA GLN A 34 -0.77 5.75 32.13
C GLN A 34 0.34 6.63 31.55
N ARG A 35 0.63 7.76 32.20
CA ARG A 35 1.70 8.66 31.76
C ARG A 35 3.05 8.14 32.23
N GLY A 36 3.64 7.24 31.44
CA GLY A 36 5.01 6.81 31.69
C GLY A 36 5.99 7.48 30.71
N ARG A 37 7.14 7.89 31.26
CA ARG A 37 8.22 8.52 30.48
C ARG A 37 8.84 7.51 29.50
N LEU A 38 8.86 6.24 29.88
CA LEU A 38 9.37 5.14 29.08
C LEU A 38 8.54 4.96 27.80
N GLU A 39 7.21 5.03 27.90
CA GLU A 39 6.30 4.89 26.76
C GLU A 39 6.50 6.01 25.75
N ILE A 40 6.70 7.26 26.21
CA ILE A 40 7.02 8.39 25.33
C ILE A 40 8.34 8.16 24.62
N LEU A 41 9.38 7.73 25.34
CA LEU A 41 10.70 7.44 24.77
C LEU A 41 10.61 6.30 23.74
N LEU A 42 9.93 5.20 24.08
CA LEU A 42 9.73 4.06 23.19
C LEU A 42 8.93 4.45 21.94
N MET A 43 7.87 5.25 22.09
CA MET A 43 7.12 5.76 20.94
C MET A 43 7.99 6.61 20.03
N LEU A 44 8.88 7.45 20.59
CA LEU A 44 9.81 8.25 19.81
C LEU A 44 10.84 7.39 19.07
N LEU A 45 11.44 6.40 19.75
CA LEU A 45 12.38 5.47 19.12
C LEU A 45 11.73 4.64 18.01
N LEU A 46 10.53 4.10 18.26
CA LEU A 46 9.78 3.33 17.26
C LEU A 46 9.33 4.20 16.09
N PHE A 47 8.95 5.47 16.34
CA PHE A 47 8.61 6.42 15.27
C PHE A 47 9.82 6.73 14.39
N VAL A 48 10.97 7.04 15.00
CA VAL A 48 12.22 7.29 14.24
C VAL A 48 12.61 6.04 13.45
N GLY A 49 12.57 4.86 14.06
CA GLY A 49 12.86 3.60 13.37
C GLY A 49 11.94 3.37 12.17
N VAL A 50 10.62 3.49 12.36
CA VAL A 50 9.67 3.28 11.26
C VAL A 50 9.74 4.37 10.19
N HIS A 51 10.16 5.58 10.54
CA HIS A 51 10.35 6.67 9.60
C HIS A 51 11.38 6.33 8.52
N PHE A 52 12.47 5.67 8.91
CA PHE A 52 13.51 5.22 7.97
C PHE A 52 13.14 3.95 7.20
N ILE A 53 12.20 3.15 7.70
CA ILE A 53 11.78 1.90 7.06
C ILE A 53 10.62 2.13 6.08
N HIS A 54 9.58 2.86 6.50
CA HIS A 54 8.32 2.96 5.76
C HIS A 54 7.55 4.26 6.04
N TYR A 55 7.54 5.18 5.07
CA TYR A 55 6.96 6.52 5.20
C TYR A 55 5.47 6.52 5.60
N THR A 56 4.65 5.62 5.04
CA THR A 56 3.19 5.60 5.29
C THR A 56 2.84 5.41 6.77
N ILE A 57 3.63 4.62 7.50
CA ILE A 57 3.34 4.33 8.90
C ILE A 57 3.59 5.58 9.76
N SER A 58 4.61 6.38 9.43
CA SER A 58 4.83 7.69 10.07
C SER A 58 3.62 8.60 9.91
N THR A 59 3.06 8.66 8.70
CA THR A 59 1.82 9.40 8.42
C THR A 59 0.67 8.89 9.28
N TRP A 60 0.45 7.57 9.31
CA TRP A 60 -0.58 6.95 10.14
C TRP A 60 -0.43 7.31 11.62
N LEU A 61 0.78 7.33 12.16
CA LEU A 61 1.02 7.68 13.57
C LEU A 61 0.67 9.12 13.90
N ILE A 62 1.00 10.05 13.01
CA ILE A 62 0.62 11.45 13.17
C ILE A 62 -0.89 11.58 13.19
N PHE A 63 -1.58 10.97 12.23
CA PHE A 63 -3.05 11.04 12.14
C PHE A 63 -3.77 10.26 13.25
N PHE A 64 -3.17 9.18 13.74
CA PHE A 64 -3.62 8.50 14.96
C PHE A 64 -3.63 9.46 16.15
N LEU A 65 -2.52 10.16 16.37
CA LEU A 65 -2.41 11.13 17.47
C LEU A 65 -3.33 12.32 17.26
N VAL A 66 -3.55 12.78 16.03
CA VAL A 66 -4.54 13.83 15.71
C VAL A 66 -5.94 13.37 16.11
N GLY A 67 -6.38 12.19 15.66
CA GLY A 67 -7.69 11.64 15.98
C GLY A 67 -7.88 11.41 17.48
N ALA A 68 -6.88 10.83 18.14
CA ALA A 68 -6.94 10.56 19.57
C ALA A 68 -6.95 11.84 20.41
N ASN A 69 -6.06 12.80 20.14
CA ASN A 69 -6.03 14.07 20.84
C ASN A 69 -7.28 14.91 20.58
N GLY A 70 -7.77 14.93 19.34
CA GLY A 70 -9.02 15.60 18.98
C GLY A 70 -10.22 15.04 19.75
N MET A 71 -10.29 13.72 19.88
CA MET A 71 -11.33 13.08 20.68
C MET A 71 -11.19 13.37 22.18
N ILE A 72 -9.97 13.33 22.74
CA ILE A 72 -9.73 13.71 24.16
C ILE A 72 -10.19 15.15 24.41
N TRP A 73 -9.83 16.06 23.51
CA TRP A 73 -10.24 17.46 23.59
C TRP A 73 -11.77 17.60 23.54
N LEU A 74 -12.43 16.91 22.60
CA LEU A 74 -13.88 16.94 22.44
C LEU A 74 -14.59 16.38 23.69
N GLN A 75 -14.12 15.25 24.22
CA GLN A 75 -14.69 14.67 25.44
C GLN A 75 -14.55 15.63 26.62
N ARG A 76 -13.40 16.29 26.79
CA ARG A 76 -13.17 17.27 27.87
C ARG A 76 -14.09 18.48 27.77
N ARG A 77 -14.37 18.93 26.56
CA ARG A 77 -15.29 20.05 26.30
C ARG A 77 -16.75 19.69 26.56
N LEU A 78 -17.13 18.43 26.33
CA LEU A 78 -18.50 17.94 26.50
C LEU A 78 -18.82 17.39 27.89
N ALA A 79 -17.80 17.02 28.68
CA ALA A 79 -17.99 16.51 30.04
C ALA A 79 -18.60 17.58 30.96
N ARG A 80 -19.76 17.27 31.57
CA ARG A 80 -20.37 18.09 32.63
C ARG A 80 -19.73 17.76 33.99
N ASN A 81 -19.65 18.76 34.87
CA ASN A 81 -19.36 18.64 36.30
C ASN A 81 -18.09 17.85 36.68
N GLY A 82 -16.91 18.41 36.38
CA GLY A 82 -15.67 18.15 37.14
C GLY A 82 -15.11 16.72 37.10
N ARG A 83 -15.73 15.78 36.38
CA ARG A 83 -15.20 14.42 36.25
C ARG A 83 -13.97 14.43 35.34
N LEU A 84 -12.84 14.07 35.94
CA LEU A 84 -11.55 13.96 35.26
C LEU A 84 -11.61 12.83 34.23
N ILE A 85 -11.55 13.21 32.95
CA ILE A 85 -11.25 12.26 31.88
C ILE A 85 -9.83 11.76 32.11
N ARG A 86 -9.70 10.45 32.31
CA ARG A 86 -8.40 9.82 32.61
C ARG A 86 -7.43 9.88 31.43
N ALA A 87 -7.94 10.03 30.20
CA ALA A 87 -7.10 10.13 29.01
C ALA A 87 -6.30 11.44 28.98
N ILE A 88 -5.00 11.31 28.73
CA ILE A 88 -4.04 12.41 28.75
C ILE A 88 -3.68 12.77 27.31
N PRO A 89 -3.85 14.04 26.89
CA PRO A 89 -3.43 14.46 25.57
C PRO A 89 -1.91 14.48 25.46
N VAL A 90 -1.42 14.15 24.27
CA VAL A 90 0.00 14.04 23.92
C VAL A 90 0.31 14.91 22.70
N PHE A 91 -0.15 16.17 22.74
CA PHE A 91 0.08 17.16 21.68
C PHE A 91 1.56 17.40 21.38
N TYR A 92 2.42 17.39 22.39
CA TYR A 92 3.86 17.56 22.21
C TYR A 92 4.47 16.43 21.40
N LEU A 93 4.10 15.17 21.68
CA LEU A 93 4.59 14.02 20.94
C LEU A 93 4.13 14.07 19.47
N MET A 94 2.87 14.44 19.24
CA MET A 94 2.33 14.65 17.89
C MET A 94 3.12 15.73 17.13
N THR A 95 3.44 16.84 17.81
CA THR A 95 4.20 17.94 17.21
C THR A 95 5.61 17.51 16.84
N VAL A 96 6.30 16.77 17.73
CA VAL A 96 7.63 16.22 17.46
C VAL A 96 7.59 15.28 16.25
N PHE A 97 6.60 14.39 16.18
CA PHE A 97 6.45 13.48 15.03
C PHE A 97 6.23 14.24 13.73
N LEU A 98 5.38 15.27 13.76
CA LEU A 98 5.12 16.12 12.60
C LEU A 98 6.38 16.87 12.15
N VAL A 99 7.15 17.42 13.08
CA VAL A 99 8.41 18.13 12.77
C VAL A 99 9.43 17.18 12.14
N ILE A 100 9.68 16.01 12.76
CA ILE A 100 10.59 15.01 12.20
C ILE A 100 10.13 14.60 10.80
N PHE A 101 8.84 14.32 10.65
CA PHE A 101 8.29 13.92 9.37
C PHE A 101 8.45 14.98 8.29
N LEU A 102 8.09 16.24 8.55
CA LEU A 102 8.20 17.30 7.56
C LEU A 102 9.65 17.66 7.24
N ALA A 103 10.56 17.57 8.22
CA ALA A 103 11.98 17.87 8.04
C ALA A 103 12.72 16.80 7.22
N PHE A 104 12.38 15.52 7.41
CA PHE A 104 13.17 14.40 6.86
C PHE A 104 12.46 13.60 5.76
N ASN A 105 11.18 13.84 5.48
CA ASN A 105 10.44 13.09 4.45
C ASN A 105 10.47 13.76 3.06
N LYS A 106 11.59 13.63 2.35
CA LYS A 106 11.72 14.12 0.97
C LYS A 106 10.66 13.53 0.02
N THR A 107 10.28 12.27 0.21
CA THR A 107 9.33 11.53 -0.65
C THR A 107 7.98 12.22 -0.75
N ILE A 108 7.51 12.86 0.33
CA ILE A 108 6.23 13.59 0.27
C ILE A 108 6.29 14.75 -0.71
N TYR A 109 7.38 15.50 -0.70
CA TYR A 109 7.53 16.66 -1.56
C TYR A 109 7.76 16.28 -3.02
N THR A 110 8.52 15.21 -3.28
CA THR A 110 8.88 14.82 -4.64
C THR A 110 7.88 13.89 -5.30
N SER A 111 7.16 13.08 -4.53
CA SER A 111 6.36 11.96 -5.06
C SER A 111 4.89 11.99 -4.64
N TYR A 112 4.51 12.75 -3.60
CA TYR A 112 3.11 12.81 -3.16
C TYR A 112 2.41 14.10 -3.55
N LEU A 113 3.02 15.25 -3.26
CA LEU A 113 2.41 16.56 -3.58
C LEU A 113 2.11 16.77 -5.08
N PRO A 114 2.98 16.37 -6.03
CA PRO A 114 2.71 16.60 -7.46
C PRO A 114 1.56 15.78 -8.05
N LEU A 115 1.14 14.70 -7.36
CA LEU A 115 0.14 13.74 -7.87
C LEU A 115 -1.28 14.00 -7.33
N PHE A 116 -1.55 15.17 -6.73
CA PHE A 116 -2.88 15.53 -6.27
C PHE A 116 -3.77 15.96 -7.45
N GLY A 117 -4.68 15.09 -7.89
CA GLY A 117 -5.69 15.40 -8.90
C GLY A 117 -7.08 15.04 -8.41
N TRP A 118 -8.01 16.01 -8.41
CA TRP A 118 -9.42 15.78 -8.04
C TRP A 118 -10.16 14.89 -9.04
N GLU A 119 -9.70 14.87 -10.30
CA GLU A 119 -10.26 14.08 -11.40
C GLU A 119 -10.17 12.56 -11.16
N ALA A 120 -9.26 12.11 -10.29
CA ALA A 120 -9.08 10.70 -9.99
C ALA A 120 -10.09 10.13 -8.97
N LEU A 121 -10.91 10.98 -8.31
CA LEU A 121 -11.80 10.56 -7.23
C LEU A 121 -12.93 9.64 -7.73
N ASP A 122 -13.52 9.94 -8.89
CA ASP A 122 -14.62 9.15 -9.45
C ASP A 122 -14.16 7.74 -9.81
N GLY A 123 -12.98 7.62 -10.42
CA GLY A 123 -12.33 6.33 -10.69
C GLY A 123 -12.03 5.55 -9.41
N ALA A 124 -11.61 6.24 -8.34
CA ALA A 124 -11.38 5.61 -7.04
C ALA A 124 -12.65 5.04 -6.40
N ILE A 125 -13.77 5.77 -6.48
CA ILE A 125 -15.07 5.30 -5.98
C ILE A 125 -15.55 4.10 -6.79
N GLN A 126 -15.50 4.18 -8.11
CA GLN A 126 -15.86 3.05 -8.98
C GLN A 126 -15.00 1.82 -8.69
N ASN A 127 -13.69 2.00 -8.52
CA ASN A 127 -12.78 0.93 -8.12
C ASN A 127 -13.12 0.35 -6.75
N PHE A 128 -13.48 1.18 -5.77
CA PHE A 128 -13.92 0.70 -4.45
C PHE A 128 -15.21 -0.10 -4.52
N LEU A 129 -16.20 0.37 -5.27
CA LEU A 129 -17.45 -0.35 -5.49
C LEU A 129 -17.23 -1.66 -6.25
N SER A 130 -16.24 -1.69 -7.15
CA SER A 130 -15.82 -2.90 -7.85
C SER A 130 -15.28 -3.96 -6.88
N TYR A 131 -14.59 -3.56 -5.80
CA TYR A 131 -14.19 -4.50 -4.74
C TYR A 131 -15.38 -5.13 -3.99
N ILE A 132 -16.55 -4.51 -4.01
CA ILE A 132 -17.77 -5.00 -3.35
C ILE A 132 -18.63 -5.82 -4.33
N SER A 133 -18.47 -5.60 -5.64
CA SER A 133 -19.18 -6.35 -6.69
C SER A 133 -18.80 -7.83 -6.70
N ILE A 134 -19.81 -8.70 -6.79
CA ILE A 134 -19.66 -10.17 -6.87
C ILE A 134 -19.35 -10.60 -8.31
N ASN A 135 -19.64 -9.74 -9.30
CA ASN A 135 -19.36 -10.02 -10.69
C ASN A 135 -17.85 -10.05 -10.94
N PRO A 136 -17.36 -10.86 -11.90
CA PRO A 136 -15.98 -10.78 -12.35
C PRO A 136 -15.70 -9.33 -12.74
N THR A 137 -14.93 -8.65 -11.92
CA THR A 137 -14.54 -7.28 -12.18
C THR A 137 -13.43 -7.35 -13.20
N LEU A 138 -13.79 -7.14 -14.46
CA LEU A 138 -12.86 -6.65 -15.46
C LEU A 138 -12.32 -5.35 -14.91
N VAL A 139 -11.08 -5.38 -14.43
CA VAL A 139 -10.37 -4.15 -14.07
C VAL A 139 -9.99 -3.50 -15.40
N ASN A 140 -10.93 -2.76 -15.98
CA ASN A 140 -10.73 -1.99 -17.20
C ASN A 140 -9.85 -0.78 -16.88
N ARG A 141 -8.54 -0.94 -17.01
CA ARG A 141 -7.62 0.20 -17.14
C ARG A 141 -7.35 0.36 -18.60
N SER A 142 -8.17 1.17 -19.27
CA SER A 142 -8.11 1.41 -20.71
C SER A 142 -6.65 1.51 -21.19
N PRO A 143 -6.20 0.68 -22.15
CA PRO A 143 -6.93 -0.33 -22.93
C PRO A 143 -6.87 -1.78 -22.41
N TYR A 144 -6.34 -2.04 -21.21
CA TYR A 144 -6.11 -3.38 -20.67
C TYR A 144 -7.14 -3.82 -19.63
N SER A 145 -7.48 -5.10 -19.66
CA SER A 145 -8.39 -5.71 -18.69
C SER A 145 -7.81 -7.01 -18.15
N PHE A 146 -7.77 -7.17 -16.83
CA PHE A 146 -7.44 -8.44 -16.20
C PHE A 146 -8.59 -8.90 -15.29
N THR A 147 -8.71 -10.22 -15.14
CA THR A 147 -9.78 -10.86 -14.35
C THR A 147 -9.29 -11.21 -12.96
N ARG A 148 -10.11 -10.91 -11.96
CA ARG A 148 -9.88 -11.32 -10.57
C ARG A 148 -10.67 -12.59 -10.27
N SER A 149 -10.07 -13.52 -9.51
CA SER A 149 -10.77 -14.72 -9.01
C SER A 149 -12.03 -14.33 -8.23
N ILE A 150 -13.17 -14.88 -8.64
CA ILE A 150 -14.49 -14.63 -8.00
C ILE A 150 -14.45 -15.01 -6.52
N ALA A 151 -13.79 -16.12 -6.18
CA ALA A 151 -13.66 -16.57 -4.79
C ALA A 151 -12.88 -15.56 -3.92
N LEU A 152 -11.79 -14.98 -4.44
CA LEU A 152 -11.03 -13.91 -3.77
C LEU A 152 -11.84 -12.61 -3.66
N GLY A 153 -12.65 -12.30 -4.67
CA GLY A 153 -13.61 -11.20 -4.64
C GLY A 153 -14.58 -11.36 -3.49
N LEU A 154 -15.32 -12.48 -3.48
CA LEU A 154 -16.36 -12.78 -2.51
C LEU A 154 -15.84 -12.79 -1.07
N ILE A 155 -14.75 -13.53 -0.77
CA ILE A 155 -14.18 -13.56 0.58
C ILE A 155 -13.66 -12.17 0.98
N GLY A 156 -13.13 -11.41 0.02
CA GLY A 156 -12.73 -10.02 0.19
C GLY A 156 -13.89 -9.15 0.68
N THR A 157 -15.01 -9.19 -0.05
CA THR A 157 -16.25 -8.46 0.25
C THR A 157 -16.81 -8.85 1.62
N ILE A 158 -16.90 -10.15 1.90
CA ILE A 158 -17.41 -10.65 3.19
C ILE A 158 -16.55 -10.11 4.34
N THR A 159 -15.22 -10.24 4.27
CA THR A 159 -14.33 -9.70 5.31
C THR A 159 -14.51 -8.19 5.45
N LEU A 160 -14.60 -7.45 4.34
CA LEU A 160 -14.74 -6.00 4.37
C LEU A 160 -16.06 -5.58 5.04
N VAL A 161 -17.18 -6.24 4.71
CA VAL A 161 -18.49 -5.98 5.33
C VAL A 161 -18.46 -6.31 6.83
N LEU A 162 -17.87 -7.44 7.22
CA LEU A 162 -17.72 -7.84 8.62
C LEU A 162 -16.90 -6.84 9.44
N ILE A 163 -15.99 -6.11 8.79
CA ILE A 163 -15.18 -5.06 9.42
C ILE A 163 -15.90 -3.71 9.40
N LEU A 164 -16.35 -3.24 8.24
CA LEU A 164 -16.89 -1.89 8.08
C LEU A 164 -18.26 -1.70 8.72
N MET A 165 -19.13 -2.72 8.72
CA MET A 165 -20.49 -2.58 9.28
C MET A 165 -20.44 -2.31 10.80
N PRO A 166 -19.75 -3.10 11.64
CA PRO A 166 -19.67 -2.82 13.07
C PRO A 166 -18.96 -1.49 13.38
N VAL A 167 -17.93 -1.13 12.60
CA VAL A 167 -17.24 0.16 12.76
C VAL A 167 -18.18 1.32 12.44
N GLY A 168 -18.93 1.25 11.34
CA GLY A 168 -19.90 2.28 10.97
C GLY A 168 -21.00 2.46 12.02
N ILE A 169 -21.60 1.35 12.48
CA ILE A 169 -22.59 1.37 13.57
C ILE A 169 -21.98 1.96 14.85
N GLY A 170 -20.75 1.57 15.19
CA GLY A 170 -20.03 2.06 16.36
C GLY A 170 -19.76 3.57 16.30
N ILE A 171 -19.26 4.08 15.18
CA ILE A 171 -18.96 5.51 14.98
C ILE A 171 -20.25 6.32 15.01
N LEU A 172 -21.31 5.88 14.34
CA LEU A 172 -22.62 6.54 14.39
C LEU A 172 -23.19 6.57 15.82
N SER A 173 -23.04 5.46 16.56
CA SER A 173 -23.44 5.37 17.97
C SER A 173 -22.65 6.37 18.84
N ASP A 174 -21.34 6.47 18.64
CA ASP A 174 -20.48 7.41 19.34
C ASP A 174 -20.86 8.87 19.03
N VAL A 175 -21.04 9.23 17.76
CA VAL A 175 -21.48 10.57 17.33
C VAL A 175 -22.83 10.93 17.95
N TRP A 176 -23.82 10.03 17.83
CA TRP A 176 -25.15 10.22 18.40
C TRP A 176 -25.11 10.45 19.92
N GLN A 177 -24.28 9.69 20.64
CA GLN A 177 -24.13 9.81 22.08
C GLN A 177 -23.38 11.08 22.50
N LEU A 178 -22.42 11.55 21.71
CA LEU A 178 -21.76 12.84 21.92
C LEU A 178 -22.76 14.00 21.73
N VAL A 179 -23.60 13.93 20.70
CA VAL A 179 -24.69 14.91 20.47
C VAL A 179 -25.69 14.90 21.62
N LYS A 180 -26.10 13.72 22.10
CA LYS A 180 -26.98 13.55 23.26
C LYS A 180 -26.31 13.78 24.61
N ARG A 181 -25.00 14.05 24.63
CA ARG A 181 -24.17 14.25 25.83
C ARG A 181 -24.30 13.13 26.87
N VAL A 182 -24.30 11.87 26.42
CA VAL A 182 -24.40 10.70 27.31
C VAL A 182 -23.11 10.55 28.13
N GLU A 183 -23.16 10.87 29.43
CA GLU A 183 -21.98 11.00 30.29
C GLU A 183 -21.10 9.75 30.36
N THR A 184 -21.70 8.56 30.50
CA THR A 184 -20.96 7.28 30.63
C THR A 184 -20.10 6.97 29.40
N ARG A 185 -20.48 7.51 28.25
CA ARG A 185 -19.81 7.32 26.98
C ARG A 185 -18.76 8.39 26.71
N ILE A 186 -19.01 9.63 27.14
CA ILE A 186 -18.05 10.74 27.04
C ILE A 186 -16.76 10.43 27.80
N THR A 187 -16.81 9.69 28.90
CA THR A 187 -15.62 9.41 29.73
C THR A 187 -14.87 8.11 29.36
N ASP A 188 -15.25 7.43 28.28
CA ASP A 188 -14.63 6.16 27.88
C ASP A 188 -13.21 6.38 27.32
N TRP A 189 -12.21 5.76 27.95
CA TRP A 189 -10.81 5.85 27.54
C TRP A 189 -10.53 5.17 26.19
N ARG A 190 -11.42 4.27 25.74
CA ARG A 190 -11.28 3.57 24.46
C ARG A 190 -11.63 4.46 23.27
N MET A 191 -12.44 5.50 23.47
CA MET A 191 -12.87 6.39 22.38
C MET A 191 -11.71 7.10 21.69
N PRO A 192 -10.77 7.76 22.40
CA PRO A 192 -9.58 8.34 21.77
C PRO A 192 -8.83 7.36 20.87
N PHE A 193 -8.69 6.11 21.32
CA PHE A 193 -8.01 5.08 20.57
C PHE A 193 -8.78 4.66 19.31
N ILE A 194 -10.09 4.41 19.44
CA ILE A 194 -10.99 4.09 18.32
C ILE A 194 -10.96 5.19 17.26
N TRP A 195 -11.10 6.45 17.69
CA TRP A 195 -11.09 7.61 16.79
C TRP A 195 -9.72 7.84 16.16
N GLY A 196 -8.63 7.59 16.91
CA GLY A 196 -7.28 7.58 16.35
C GLY A 196 -7.15 6.61 15.18
N ILE A 197 -7.54 5.34 15.35
CA ILE A 197 -7.49 4.34 14.26
C ILE A 197 -8.45 4.70 13.13
N PHE A 198 -9.65 5.18 13.45
CA PHE A 198 -10.63 5.58 12.44
C PHE A 198 -10.08 6.70 11.53
N VAL A 199 -9.45 7.72 12.11
CA VAL A 199 -8.83 8.82 11.35
C VAL A 199 -7.69 8.31 10.47
N ILE A 200 -6.87 7.35 10.91
CA ILE A 200 -5.88 6.69 10.03
C ILE A 200 -6.58 6.07 8.82
N GLY A 201 -7.64 5.29 9.04
CA GLY A 201 -8.38 4.62 7.98
C GLY A 201 -8.94 5.60 6.95
N VAL A 202 -9.53 6.70 7.41
CA VAL A 202 -10.08 7.74 6.53
C VAL A 202 -8.97 8.42 5.74
N VAL A 203 -7.89 8.85 6.40
CA VAL A 203 -6.79 9.55 5.72
C VAL A 203 -6.05 8.65 4.75
N ASP A 204 -5.79 7.39 5.10
CA ASP A 204 -5.17 6.42 4.19
C ASP A 204 -6.07 6.20 2.97
N ALA A 205 -7.35 5.92 3.17
CA ALA A 205 -8.31 5.74 2.08
C ALA A 205 -8.38 6.97 1.16
N LEU A 206 -8.47 8.18 1.72
CA LEU A 206 -8.50 9.43 0.96
C LEU A 206 -7.19 9.69 0.21
N SER A 207 -6.03 9.42 0.84
CA SER A 207 -4.71 9.64 0.23
C SER A 207 -4.46 8.77 -1.00
N TYR A 208 -5.06 7.57 -1.04
CA TYR A 208 -5.07 6.73 -2.22
C TYR A 208 -6.22 7.12 -3.17
N ALA A 209 -7.37 7.58 -2.65
CA ALA A 209 -8.52 7.91 -3.49
C ALA A 209 -8.21 9.06 -4.45
N VAL A 210 -7.45 10.06 -4.00
CA VAL A 210 -6.92 11.14 -4.87
C VAL A 210 -5.93 10.64 -5.94
N ARG A 211 -5.59 9.34 -5.93
CA ARG A 211 -4.75 8.63 -6.91
C ARG A 211 -5.51 7.57 -7.70
N GLY A 212 -6.85 7.56 -7.63
CA GLY A 212 -7.68 6.64 -8.40
C GLY A 212 -7.89 5.27 -7.74
N SER A 213 -7.54 5.07 -6.47
CA SER A 213 -7.75 3.78 -5.78
C SER A 213 -8.12 3.97 -4.32
N ILE A 214 -9.02 3.17 -3.75
CA ILE A 214 -9.24 3.19 -2.29
C ILE A 214 -8.43 2.07 -1.65
N SER A 215 -7.48 2.44 -0.79
CA SER A 215 -6.70 1.47 0.00
C SER A 215 -7.60 0.77 1.02
N THR A 216 -7.76 -0.55 0.88
CA THR A 216 -8.44 -1.41 1.86
C THR A 216 -7.47 -2.02 2.88
N LYS A 217 -6.17 -1.73 2.74
CA LYS A 217 -5.09 -2.26 3.58
C LYS A 217 -5.30 -1.88 5.04
N THR A 218 -5.51 -0.60 5.31
CA THR A 218 -5.68 -0.08 6.67
C THR A 218 -6.94 -0.64 7.33
N PHE A 219 -8.02 -0.81 6.57
CA PHE A 219 -9.23 -1.47 7.08
C PHE A 219 -8.95 -2.92 7.46
N SER A 220 -8.23 -3.67 6.64
CA SER A 220 -7.92 -5.08 6.92
C SER A 220 -6.94 -5.23 8.10
N MET A 221 -6.03 -4.28 8.30
CA MET A 221 -4.99 -4.35 9.34
C MET A 221 -5.45 -3.81 10.70
N LEU A 222 -6.08 -2.64 10.75
CA LEU A 222 -6.34 -1.92 12.00
C LEU A 222 -7.80 -1.95 12.44
N PHE A 223 -8.76 -2.00 11.52
CA PHE A 223 -10.17 -1.96 11.91
C PHE A 223 -10.67 -3.24 12.62
N PRO A 224 -10.09 -4.45 12.46
CA PRO A 224 -10.40 -5.57 13.33
C PRO A 224 -10.27 -5.23 14.82
N ILE A 225 -9.25 -4.44 15.19
CA ILE A 225 -9.07 -3.97 16.58
C ILE A 225 -10.23 -3.07 16.98
N VAL A 226 -10.64 -2.15 16.11
CA VAL A 226 -11.77 -1.25 16.35
C VAL A 226 -13.08 -2.02 16.52
N VAL A 227 -13.34 -3.02 15.67
CA VAL A 227 -14.49 -3.91 15.77
C VAL A 227 -14.51 -4.62 17.14
N MET A 228 -13.39 -5.20 17.55
CA MET A 228 -13.28 -5.87 18.85
C MET A 228 -13.55 -4.88 20.00
N LEU A 229 -13.01 -3.67 19.94
CA LEU A 229 -13.24 -2.64 20.96
C LEU A 229 -14.71 -2.20 21.03
N TYR A 230 -15.41 -2.08 19.89
CA TYR A 230 -16.84 -1.79 19.89
C TYR A 230 -17.66 -2.91 20.52
N PHE A 231 -17.43 -4.17 20.16
CA PHE A 231 -18.12 -5.31 20.78
C PHE A 231 -17.83 -5.41 22.29
N GLN A 232 -16.59 -5.13 22.71
CA GLN A 232 -16.24 -5.03 24.14
C GLN A 232 -16.98 -3.87 24.83
N ARG A 233 -17.14 -2.72 24.17
CA ARG A 233 -17.90 -1.56 24.68
C ARG A 233 -19.41 -1.81 24.72
N TRP A 234 -19.93 -2.71 23.89
CA TRP A 234 -21.33 -3.16 23.94
C TRP A 234 -21.55 -4.31 24.94
N GLN A 235 -20.51 -4.71 25.68
CA GLN A 235 -20.54 -5.81 26.65
C GLN A 235 -20.93 -7.17 26.02
N LYS A 236 -20.67 -7.32 24.70
CA LYS A 236 -21.01 -8.49 23.91
C LYS A 236 -19.78 -9.41 23.77
N ARG A 237 -19.23 -9.88 24.90
CA ARG A 237 -18.03 -10.73 24.94
C ARG A 237 -18.05 -11.95 24.00
N PRO A 238 -19.12 -12.77 23.91
CA PRO A 238 -19.11 -13.91 22.99
C PRO A 238 -18.98 -13.48 21.52
N TYR A 239 -19.53 -12.31 21.16
CA TYR A 239 -19.41 -11.77 19.81
C TYR A 239 -17.99 -11.26 19.49
N VAL A 240 -17.22 -10.83 20.50
CA VAL A 240 -15.79 -10.50 20.31
C VAL A 240 -15.03 -11.75 19.87
N ILE A 241 -15.22 -12.86 20.57
CA ILE A 241 -14.54 -14.13 20.29
C ILE A 241 -15.00 -14.68 18.94
N ALA A 242 -16.32 -14.69 18.69
CA ALA A 242 -16.88 -15.14 17.42
C ALA A 242 -16.35 -14.31 16.25
N MET A 243 -16.33 -12.98 16.37
CA MET A 243 -15.81 -12.10 15.33
C MET A 243 -14.31 -12.32 15.10
N ALA A 244 -13.51 -12.46 16.17
CA ALA A 244 -12.10 -12.78 16.05
C ALA A 244 -11.88 -14.12 15.31
N ALA A 245 -12.63 -15.15 15.66
CA ALA A 245 -12.56 -16.46 15.02
C ALA A 245 -12.96 -16.39 13.54
N VAL A 246 -14.04 -15.68 13.21
CA VAL A 246 -14.49 -15.49 11.81
C VAL A 246 -13.46 -14.70 11.00
N LEU A 247 -12.90 -13.61 11.55
CA LEU A 247 -11.86 -12.84 10.85
C LEU A 247 -10.59 -13.66 10.61
N LEU A 248 -10.17 -14.46 11.60
CA LEU A 248 -9.07 -15.42 11.44
C LEU A 248 -9.39 -16.45 10.35
N LEU A 249 -10.59 -17.05 10.39
CA LEU A 249 -11.02 -18.02 9.39
C LEU A 249 -11.02 -17.41 7.98
N THR A 250 -11.58 -16.20 7.80
CA THR A 250 -11.53 -15.52 6.49
C THR A 250 -10.10 -15.20 6.06
N SER A 251 -9.20 -14.93 7.00
CA SER A 251 -7.78 -14.69 6.71
C SER A 251 -7.08 -15.99 6.28
N PHE A 252 -7.33 -17.11 6.96
CA PHE A 252 -6.82 -18.42 6.55
C PHE A 252 -7.37 -18.87 5.20
N ILE A 253 -8.66 -18.65 4.95
CA ILE A 253 -9.26 -18.92 3.63
C ILE A 253 -8.59 -18.03 2.57
N LYS A 254 -8.41 -16.73 2.83
CA LYS A 254 -7.68 -15.84 1.91
C LYS A 254 -6.25 -16.30 1.67
N ILE A 255 -5.53 -16.75 2.70
CA ILE A 255 -4.19 -17.30 2.56
C ILE A 255 -4.21 -18.59 1.75
N GLY A 256 -5.18 -19.49 1.98
CA GLY A 256 -5.31 -20.75 1.24
C GLY A 256 -5.66 -20.52 -0.23
N ILE A 257 -6.63 -19.65 -0.51
CA ILE A 257 -6.98 -19.25 -1.88
C ILE A 257 -5.80 -18.50 -2.50
N PHE A 258 -5.15 -17.60 -1.76
CA PHE A 258 -3.95 -16.93 -2.24
C PHE A 258 -2.93 -17.98 -2.58
N TYR A 259 -2.53 -18.89 -1.69
CA TYR A 259 -1.56 -19.96 -1.95
C TYR A 259 -1.91 -20.84 -3.16
N GLN A 260 -3.18 -21.24 -3.31
CA GLN A 260 -3.65 -22.01 -4.47
C GLN A 260 -3.60 -21.22 -5.78
N ASN A 261 -3.84 -19.90 -5.71
CA ASN A 261 -3.78 -18.99 -6.86
C ASN A 261 -2.49 -18.15 -6.84
N ALA A 262 -1.50 -18.48 -6.02
CA ALA A 262 -0.44 -17.55 -5.68
C ALA A 262 0.57 -17.68 -6.79
N TYR A 263 0.56 -16.66 -7.63
CA TYR A 263 1.54 -16.48 -8.68
C TYR A 263 3.00 -16.40 -8.15
N VAL A 264 3.18 -16.16 -6.84
CA VAL A 264 4.47 -15.92 -6.18
C VAL A 264 4.93 -17.06 -5.25
N ILE A 265 4.02 -17.90 -4.72
CA ILE A 265 4.34 -18.90 -3.67
C ILE A 265 3.86 -20.31 -4.06
N GLY A 266 3.01 -20.45 -5.08
CA GLY A 266 2.61 -21.75 -5.63
C GLY A 266 3.69 -22.38 -6.51
N PRO A 267 3.56 -23.68 -6.86
CA PRO A 267 4.52 -24.41 -7.71
C PRO A 267 4.47 -24.02 -9.20
N HIS A 268 3.92 -22.85 -9.52
CA HIS A 268 3.71 -22.39 -10.88
C HIS A 268 4.77 -21.34 -11.24
N ASN A 269 5.65 -21.66 -12.19
CA ASN A 269 6.65 -20.74 -12.74
C ASN A 269 5.95 -19.67 -13.60
N LEU A 270 5.33 -18.68 -12.96
CA LEU A 270 4.53 -17.65 -13.63
C LEU A 270 5.35 -16.42 -14.02
N ASN A 271 6.58 -16.32 -13.49
CA ASN A 271 7.60 -15.37 -13.87
C ASN A 271 8.90 -16.11 -14.22
N THR A 272 9.73 -15.50 -15.06
CA THR A 272 11.07 -16.00 -15.36
C THR A 272 11.86 -16.17 -14.05
N PRO A 273 12.32 -17.38 -13.68
CA PRO A 273 13.06 -17.58 -12.43
C PRO A 273 14.37 -16.78 -12.45
N MET A 274 14.96 -16.52 -11.27
CA MET A 274 16.20 -15.73 -11.18
C MET A 274 17.30 -16.32 -12.06
N GLU A 275 17.41 -17.65 -12.09
CA GLU A 275 18.39 -18.40 -12.87
C GLU A 275 18.22 -18.20 -14.37
N ALA A 276 16.98 -18.12 -14.87
CA ALA A 276 16.70 -17.90 -16.28
C ALA A 276 16.93 -16.45 -16.72
N MET A 277 17.02 -15.51 -15.78
CA MET A 277 17.32 -14.10 -16.06
C MET A 277 18.84 -13.82 -16.09
N LEU A 278 19.66 -14.66 -15.46
CA LEU A 278 21.11 -14.46 -15.37
C LEU A 278 21.81 -14.22 -16.72
N PRO A 279 21.52 -14.96 -17.81
CA PRO A 279 22.16 -14.72 -19.10
C PRO A 279 21.93 -13.29 -19.63
N SER A 280 20.68 -12.82 -19.54
CA SER A 280 20.32 -11.45 -19.90
C SER A 280 20.99 -10.40 -19.01
N ALA A 281 21.17 -10.67 -17.71
CA ALA A 281 21.89 -9.76 -16.80
C ALA A 281 23.37 -9.66 -17.17
N GLU A 282 24.05 -10.80 -17.40
CA GLU A 282 25.44 -10.83 -17.84
C GLU A 282 25.63 -10.09 -19.18
N TRP A 283 24.69 -10.26 -20.12
CA TRP A 283 24.70 -9.51 -21.36
C TRP A 283 24.59 -8.00 -21.11
N LEU A 284 23.68 -7.54 -20.25
CA LEU A 284 23.56 -6.13 -19.88
C LEU A 284 24.85 -5.58 -19.28
N HIS A 285 25.47 -6.31 -18.35
CA HIS A 285 26.70 -5.88 -17.69
C HIS A 285 27.89 -5.76 -18.66
N THR A 286 27.94 -6.62 -19.67
CA THR A 286 29.00 -6.63 -20.67
C THR A 286 28.81 -5.60 -21.78
N HIS A 287 27.56 -5.24 -22.10
CA HIS A 287 27.24 -4.35 -23.22
C HIS A 287 26.93 -2.91 -22.78
N GLN A 288 26.69 -2.69 -21.48
CA GLN A 288 26.39 -1.35 -20.98
C GLN A 288 27.63 -0.60 -20.50
N THR A 289 27.84 0.57 -21.10
CA THR A 289 29.04 1.39 -20.88
C THR A 289 28.81 2.53 -19.90
N LYS A 290 27.55 2.95 -19.71
CA LYS A 290 27.19 4.00 -18.76
C LYS A 290 27.17 3.45 -17.34
N GLN A 291 27.71 4.24 -16.40
CA GLN A 291 27.64 3.93 -14.97
C GLN A 291 26.19 3.83 -14.50
N ASP A 292 25.33 4.73 -14.96
CA ASP A 292 23.90 4.69 -14.69
C ASP A 292 23.15 4.65 -16.03
N TYR A 293 22.24 3.69 -16.19
CA TYR A 293 21.47 3.52 -17.43
C TYR A 293 19.98 3.30 -17.16
N PRO A 294 19.07 4.08 -17.79
CA PRO A 294 17.63 3.89 -17.61
C PRO A 294 17.15 2.60 -18.27
N ILE A 295 16.52 1.71 -17.49
CA ILE A 295 15.91 0.47 -17.97
C ILE A 295 14.40 0.53 -17.79
N LEU A 296 13.66 0.34 -18.89
CA LEU A 296 12.21 0.13 -18.83
C LEU A 296 11.95 -1.37 -18.64
N ALA A 297 11.40 -1.74 -17.50
CA ALA A 297 11.09 -3.13 -17.17
C ALA A 297 9.86 -3.21 -16.27
N ASP A 298 9.26 -4.39 -16.20
CA ASP A 298 8.36 -4.74 -15.11
C ASP A 298 9.10 -4.59 -13.77
N LEU A 299 8.42 -4.13 -12.73
CA LEU A 299 8.99 -4.00 -11.38
C LEU A 299 9.66 -5.29 -10.87
N ASN A 300 9.06 -6.46 -11.09
CA ASN A 300 9.60 -7.77 -10.73
C ASN A 300 10.89 -8.06 -11.49
N LEU A 301 10.90 -7.81 -12.80
CA LEU A 301 12.08 -8.04 -13.64
C LEU A 301 13.20 -7.04 -13.31
N TYR A 302 12.87 -5.77 -13.11
CA TYR A 302 13.79 -4.74 -12.63
C TYR A 302 14.42 -5.13 -11.29
N GLY A 303 13.62 -5.63 -10.34
CA GLY A 303 14.12 -6.08 -9.05
C GLY A 303 15.20 -7.17 -9.18
N LYS A 304 15.04 -8.09 -10.13
CA LYS A 304 16.04 -9.14 -10.41
C LYS A 304 17.32 -8.55 -11.00
N TYR A 305 17.22 -7.68 -12.00
CA TYR A 305 18.41 -6.98 -12.54
C TYR A 305 19.12 -6.17 -11.47
N LEU A 306 18.36 -5.49 -10.61
CA LEU A 306 18.94 -4.71 -9.53
C LEU A 306 19.76 -5.58 -8.57
N VAL A 307 19.26 -6.78 -8.23
CA VAL A 307 20.00 -7.76 -7.42
C VAL A 307 21.24 -8.26 -8.16
N ALA A 308 21.13 -8.57 -9.45
CA ALA A 308 22.27 -9.02 -10.26
C ALA A 308 23.36 -7.93 -10.40
N SER A 309 22.97 -6.65 -10.32
CA SER A 309 23.84 -5.49 -10.46
C SER A 309 24.53 -5.06 -9.16
N VAL A 310 24.25 -5.68 -8.01
CA VAL A 310 24.75 -5.21 -6.70
C VAL A 310 26.28 -5.13 -6.64
N ASP A 311 26.96 -6.09 -7.28
CA ASP A 311 28.43 -6.18 -7.31
C ASP A 311 29.02 -5.59 -8.60
N GLN A 312 28.20 -4.92 -9.41
CA GLN A 312 28.60 -4.38 -10.71
C GLN A 312 28.77 -2.85 -10.65
N PRO A 313 29.71 -2.27 -11.41
CA PRO A 313 29.91 -0.82 -11.42
C PRO A 313 28.77 -0.08 -12.14
N GLN A 314 28.09 -0.74 -13.08
CA GLN A 314 26.91 -0.19 -13.75
C GLN A 314 25.63 -0.47 -12.95
N THR A 315 24.82 0.55 -12.73
CA THR A 315 23.57 0.46 -11.98
C THR A 315 22.37 0.80 -12.87
N PRO A 316 21.38 -0.11 -12.99
CA PRO A 316 20.15 0.21 -13.71
C PRO A 316 19.33 1.26 -12.95
N ILE A 317 18.81 2.25 -13.68
CA ILE A 317 17.82 3.21 -13.19
C ILE A 317 16.44 2.78 -13.65
N PHE A 318 15.52 2.53 -12.72
CA PHE A 318 14.15 2.13 -13.05
C PHE A 318 13.40 3.21 -13.84
N VAL A 319 12.95 2.84 -15.04
CA VAL A 319 11.90 3.53 -15.78
C VAL A 319 10.65 2.65 -15.71
N SER A 320 9.58 3.15 -15.13
CA SER A 320 8.37 2.36 -14.96
C SER A 320 7.48 2.37 -16.21
N TYR A 321 6.74 1.27 -16.42
CA TYR A 321 5.62 1.27 -17.34
C TYR A 321 4.51 2.24 -16.90
N THR A 322 4.07 3.06 -17.84
CA THR A 322 2.81 3.81 -17.84
C THR A 322 1.93 3.26 -18.98
N GLU A 323 0.65 3.61 -19.02
CA GLU A 323 -0.22 3.22 -20.15
C GLU A 323 0.35 3.70 -21.49
N SER A 324 0.87 4.93 -21.56
CA SER A 324 1.51 5.47 -22.77
C SER A 324 2.79 4.74 -23.17
N ARG A 325 3.69 4.45 -22.22
CA ARG A 325 4.94 3.71 -22.49
C ARG A 325 4.66 2.27 -22.91
N PHE A 326 3.67 1.63 -22.29
CA PHE A 326 3.27 0.28 -22.68
C PHE A 326 2.67 0.28 -24.09
N ALA A 327 1.72 1.17 -24.38
CA ALA A 327 1.14 1.31 -25.71
C ALA A 327 2.23 1.54 -26.77
N ARG A 328 3.25 2.33 -26.46
CA ARG A 328 4.39 2.52 -27.35
C ARG A 328 5.23 1.25 -27.55
N VAL A 329 5.50 0.48 -26.50
CA VAL A 329 6.25 -0.79 -26.60
C VAL A 329 5.51 -1.78 -27.50
N ILE A 330 4.19 -1.87 -27.41
CA ILE A 330 3.37 -2.75 -28.26
C ILE A 330 2.96 -2.13 -29.61
N GLY A 331 3.55 -0.99 -30.01
CA GLY A 331 3.30 -0.37 -31.31
C GLY A 331 1.95 0.33 -31.49
N GLN A 332 1.21 0.59 -30.40
CA GLN A 332 -0.10 1.25 -30.41
C GLN A 332 -0.04 2.77 -30.13
N SER A 333 1.16 3.34 -29.95
CA SER A 333 1.33 4.78 -29.75
C SER A 333 2.60 5.31 -30.43
N ASP A 334 2.46 6.47 -31.08
CA ASP A 334 3.55 7.23 -31.70
C ASP A 334 4.07 8.38 -30.80
N GLU A 335 3.50 8.56 -29.61
CA GLU A 335 3.89 9.64 -28.68
C GLU A 335 5.37 9.58 -28.35
N ALA A 336 6.05 10.72 -28.23
CA ALA A 336 7.47 10.81 -27.86
C ALA A 336 7.77 10.27 -26.45
N TRP A 337 8.99 9.76 -26.24
CA TRP A 337 9.41 9.29 -24.93
C TRP A 337 9.63 10.49 -24.02
N GLU A 338 8.84 10.60 -22.95
CA GLU A 338 9.07 11.60 -21.90
C GLU A 338 10.45 11.40 -21.25
N VAL A 339 10.80 10.13 -21.01
CA VAL A 339 12.14 9.68 -20.59
C VAL A 339 12.49 8.49 -21.47
N GLN A 340 13.47 8.63 -22.34
CA GLN A 340 13.90 7.57 -23.25
C GLN A 340 14.71 6.52 -22.47
N PRO A 341 14.27 5.26 -22.40
CA PRO A 341 15.05 4.20 -21.80
C PRO A 341 16.25 3.84 -22.70
N ASP A 342 17.38 3.49 -22.08
CA ASP A 342 18.54 2.95 -22.82
C ASP A 342 18.27 1.49 -23.23
N VAL A 343 17.51 0.75 -22.43
CA VAL A 343 17.08 -0.62 -22.69
C VAL A 343 15.65 -0.84 -22.22
N ILE A 344 14.87 -1.56 -23.00
CA ILE A 344 13.55 -2.07 -22.62
C ILE A 344 13.67 -3.58 -22.46
N ALA A 345 13.44 -4.07 -21.24
CA ALA A 345 13.50 -5.49 -20.89
C ALA A 345 12.11 -6.09 -20.82
N ILE A 346 11.89 -7.14 -21.59
CA ILE A 346 10.59 -7.77 -21.81
C ILE A 346 10.69 -9.23 -21.37
N ASP A 347 9.93 -9.61 -20.34
CA ASP A 347 9.75 -11.00 -19.94
C ASP A 347 8.72 -11.65 -20.87
N ARG A 348 9.18 -12.54 -21.76
CA ARG A 348 8.33 -13.22 -22.76
C ARG A 348 7.56 -14.39 -22.18
N VAL A 349 8.14 -15.02 -21.15
CA VAL A 349 7.60 -16.23 -20.54
C VAL A 349 6.57 -15.90 -19.48
N SER A 350 6.68 -14.71 -18.87
CA SER A 350 5.74 -14.26 -17.87
C SER A 350 4.33 -14.09 -18.46
N VAL A 351 3.39 -14.76 -17.80
CA VAL A 351 1.95 -14.59 -18.01
C VAL A 351 1.36 -13.61 -16.99
N GLU A 352 2.20 -12.97 -16.17
CA GLU A 352 1.75 -12.02 -15.16
C GLU A 352 1.50 -10.63 -15.76
N PRO A 353 0.51 -9.88 -15.21
CA PRO A 353 0.30 -8.50 -15.58
C PRO A 353 1.56 -7.66 -15.33
N VAL A 354 1.90 -6.78 -16.28
CA VAL A 354 3.04 -5.88 -16.10
C VAL A 354 2.76 -4.90 -14.96
N VAL A 355 3.63 -4.90 -13.95
CA VAL A 355 3.55 -4.04 -12.76
C VAL A 355 4.40 -2.79 -12.98
N GLY A 356 3.72 -1.67 -13.23
CA GLY A 356 4.31 -0.33 -13.34
C GLY A 356 4.39 0.42 -12.01
N TYR A 357 4.73 1.71 -12.08
CA TYR A 357 4.77 2.59 -10.91
C TYR A 357 3.35 2.86 -10.38
N VAL A 358 3.22 3.06 -9.07
CA VAL A 358 1.91 3.26 -8.38
C VAL A 358 0.90 2.12 -8.63
N TRP A 359 1.37 0.87 -8.73
CA TRP A 359 0.50 -0.31 -8.84
C TRP A 359 -0.36 -0.33 -10.10
N VAL A 360 0.10 0.33 -11.17
CA VAL A 360 -0.47 0.14 -12.50
C VAL A 360 -0.23 -1.30 -12.93
N ARG A 361 -1.29 -1.98 -13.34
CA ARG A 361 -1.26 -3.36 -13.85
C ARG A 361 -1.73 -3.32 -15.30
N LEU A 362 -0.86 -3.75 -16.20
CA LEU A 362 -1.11 -3.80 -17.63
C LEU A 362 -1.12 -5.27 -18.07
N ALA A 363 -1.55 -5.54 -19.29
CA ALA A 363 -1.55 -6.92 -19.79
C ALA A 363 -0.11 -7.48 -19.86
N PRO A 364 0.07 -8.82 -19.77
CA PRO A 364 1.38 -9.43 -19.93
C PRO A 364 1.99 -9.11 -21.30
N LEU A 365 3.26 -8.69 -21.35
CA LEU A 365 3.91 -8.33 -22.62
C LEU A 365 4.12 -9.54 -23.55
N GLY A 366 4.29 -10.75 -22.99
CA GLY A 366 4.39 -11.97 -23.79
C GLY A 366 3.17 -12.22 -24.69
N SER A 367 1.99 -11.69 -24.34
CA SER A 367 0.79 -11.78 -25.20
C SER A 367 0.84 -10.88 -26.45
N TYR A 368 1.80 -9.95 -26.50
CA TYR A 368 1.99 -8.98 -27.59
C TYR A 368 3.31 -9.21 -28.33
N GLU A 369 3.88 -10.42 -28.26
CA GLU A 369 5.20 -10.72 -28.82
C GLU A 369 5.30 -10.36 -30.32
N ALA A 370 4.26 -10.67 -31.10
CA ALA A 370 4.20 -10.34 -32.53
C ALA A 370 4.15 -8.82 -32.76
N ASP A 371 3.30 -8.10 -32.03
CA ASP A 371 3.16 -6.64 -32.16
C ASP A 371 4.46 -5.91 -31.77
N ILE A 372 5.16 -6.41 -30.74
CA ILE A 372 6.46 -5.89 -30.32
C ILE A 372 7.53 -6.21 -31.38
N GLY A 373 7.50 -7.40 -31.96
CA GLY A 373 8.38 -7.83 -33.05
C GLY A 373 8.29 -6.94 -34.29
N ASP A 374 7.06 -6.54 -34.65
CA ASP A 374 6.78 -5.70 -35.83
C ASP A 374 6.93 -4.19 -35.56
N ASN A 375 7.19 -3.80 -34.31
CA ASN A 375 7.27 -2.40 -33.91
C ASN A 375 8.56 -1.73 -34.40
N GLN A 376 8.46 -0.99 -35.50
CA GLN A 376 9.59 -0.25 -36.11
C GLN A 376 10.20 0.84 -35.21
N SER A 377 9.54 1.22 -34.12
CA SER A 377 10.11 2.17 -33.16
C SER A 377 11.09 1.53 -32.17
N LEU A 378 11.25 0.21 -32.23
CA LEU A 378 12.13 -0.58 -31.38
C LEU A 378 13.19 -1.30 -32.23
N ASN A 379 14.43 -1.31 -31.75
CA ASN A 379 15.51 -2.10 -32.30
C ASN A 379 15.81 -3.28 -31.36
N PHE A 380 15.73 -4.50 -31.88
CA PHE A 380 16.07 -5.70 -31.12
C PHE A 380 17.58 -5.84 -30.96
N ILE A 381 18.03 -6.05 -29.71
CA ILE A 381 19.46 -6.11 -29.37
C ILE A 381 19.86 -7.40 -28.65
N TYR A 382 18.90 -8.16 -28.08
CA TYR A 382 19.18 -9.40 -27.38
C TYR A 382 17.94 -10.31 -27.26
N ASP A 383 18.16 -11.62 -27.34
CA ASP A 383 17.16 -12.67 -27.09
C ASP A 383 17.84 -13.91 -26.50
N ASP A 384 17.39 -14.36 -25.32
CA ASP A 384 17.79 -15.64 -24.71
C ASP A 384 16.64 -16.66 -24.60
N GLY A 385 15.53 -16.39 -25.30
CA GLY A 385 14.30 -17.16 -25.25
C GLY A 385 13.38 -16.78 -24.09
N ALA A 386 13.91 -16.32 -22.96
CA ALA A 386 13.12 -15.91 -21.81
C ALA A 386 12.87 -14.39 -21.79
N ILE A 387 13.90 -13.62 -22.12
CA ILE A 387 13.94 -12.17 -22.08
C ILE A 387 14.31 -11.61 -23.45
N TRP A 388 13.61 -10.56 -23.85
CA TRP A 388 14.03 -9.67 -24.93
C TRP A 388 14.59 -8.36 -24.40
N PHE A 389 15.68 -7.90 -24.99
CA PHE A 389 16.06 -6.50 -24.93
C PHE A 389 15.80 -5.81 -26.26
N THR A 390 15.12 -4.67 -26.17
CA THR A 390 14.96 -3.73 -27.26
C THR A 390 15.47 -2.35 -26.86
N GLN A 391 15.81 -1.53 -27.84
CA GLN A 391 16.15 -0.12 -27.65
C GLN A 391 15.21 0.75 -28.46
N PRO A 392 14.79 1.93 -27.93
CA PRO A 392 14.10 2.91 -28.74
C PRO A 392 14.96 3.35 -29.94
N VAL A 393 14.40 3.30 -31.15
CA VAL A 393 15.00 3.93 -32.32
C VAL A 393 14.86 5.45 -32.14
N ALA A 394 15.99 6.17 -32.15
CA ALA A 394 15.97 7.63 -32.16
C ALA A 394 15.28 8.11 -33.45
N LYS A 395 14.15 8.81 -33.31
CA LYS A 395 13.51 9.53 -34.42
C LYS A 395 14.22 10.86 -34.64
#